data_AF-A0A958TA29-F1
#
_entry.id   AF-A0A958TA29-F1
#
_cell.length_a   1.000
_cell.length_b   1.000
_cell.length_c   1.000
_cell.angle_alpha   90.00
_cell.angle_beta   90.00
_cell.angle_gamma   90.00
#
_symmetry.space_group_name_H-M   'P 1'
#
loop_
_entity.id
_entity.type
_entity.pdbx_description
1 polymer ?
#
loop_
_entity_poly.entity_id
_entity_poly.type
_entity_poly.pdbx_seq_one_letter_code
_entity_poly.pdbx_strand_id
1 'polypeptide(L)' 'MAKQTGIIKLKGTIGGISFYKTSDGHLAREKGGVDGNRIANDPAFQRTRENGSEFGRAGKGGK' A
#
# COMPACT_ATOMS: atom_id res chain seq x y z
N MET A 1 15.99 -4.99 4.44
CA MET A 1 14.66 -5.55 4.09
C MET A 1 14.80 -7.03 3.78
N ALA A 2 13.77 -7.83 4.06
CA ALA A 2 13.79 -9.25 3.75
C ALA A 2 13.82 -9.46 2.23
N LYS A 3 14.74 -10.31 1.77
CA LYS A 3 14.90 -10.66 0.35
C LYS A 3 14.16 -11.97 0.08
N GLN A 4 13.48 -12.05 -1.05
CA GLN A 4 12.89 -13.31 -1.48
C GLN A 4 14.01 -14.19 -2.08
N THR A 5 14.38 -15.25 -1.36
CA THR A 5 15.34 -16.26 -1.84
C THR A 5 14.58 -17.47 -2.36
N GLY A 6 14.60 -17.69 -3.68
CA GLY A 6 13.93 -18.82 -4.33
C GLY A 6 13.83 -18.65 -5.85
N ILE A 7 13.63 -19.75 -6.57
CA ILE A 7 13.52 -19.76 -8.05
C ILE A 7 12.15 -19.21 -8.49
N ILE A 8 11.12 -19.44 -7.67
CA ILE A 8 9.76 -18.94 -7.91
C ILE A 8 9.67 -17.49 -7.43
N LYS A 9 9.33 -16.58 -8.34
CA LYS A 9 9.11 -15.16 -8.04
C LYS A 9 7.64 -14.95 -7.64
N LEU A 10 7.42 -14.30 -6.51
CA LEU A 10 6.07 -13.98 -6.02
C LEU A 10 5.83 -12.49 -6.20
N LYS A 11 4.60 -12.11 -6.54
CA LYS A 11 4.17 -10.73 -6.66
C LYS A 11 2.77 -10.61 -6.06
N GLY A 12 2.58 -9.63 -5.18
CA GLY A 12 1.29 -9.42 -4.49
C GLY A 12 1.41 -9.67 -2.99
N THR A 13 0.27 -9.82 -2.30
CA THR A 13 0.23 -9.97 -0.84
C THR A 13 -0.38 -11.31 -0.47
N ILE A 14 0.31 -12.09 0.39
CA ILE A 14 -0.18 -13.38 0.91
C ILE A 14 0.07 -13.40 2.42
N GLY A 15 -0.95 -13.71 3.20
CA GLY A 15 -0.81 -13.87 4.66
C GLY A 15 -0.24 -12.64 5.38
N GLY A 16 -0.54 -11.44 4.88
CA GLY A 16 0.03 -10.20 5.43
C GLY A 16 1.46 -9.90 4.98
N ILE A 17 2.07 -10.69 4.09
CA ILE A 17 3.39 -10.41 3.52
C ILE A 17 3.21 -9.95 2.07
N SER A 18 3.71 -8.76 1.75
CA SER A 18 3.76 -8.19 0.42
C SER A 18 5.10 -8.48 -0.27
N PHE A 19 5.02 -9.05 -1.46
CA PHE A 19 6.14 -9.37 -2.36
C PHE A 19 6.17 -8.39 -3.53
N TYR A 20 7.33 -7.76 -3.76
CA TYR A 20 7.52 -6.72 -4.77
C TYR A 20 8.95 -6.69 -5.31
N LYS A 21 9.13 -6.08 -6.48
CA LYS A 21 10.43 -5.93 -7.15
C LYS A 21 10.92 -4.50 -7.04
N THR A 22 12.21 -4.34 -6.73
CA THR A 22 12.95 -3.07 -6.71
C THR A 22 14.17 -3.17 -7.65
N SER A 23 14.94 -2.08 -7.78
CA SER A 23 16.26 -2.10 -8.43
C SER A 23 17.18 -3.18 -7.83
N ASP A 24 17.05 -3.39 -6.52
CA ASP A 24 17.94 -4.24 -5.73
C ASP A 24 17.45 -5.70 -5.66
N GLY A 25 16.39 -6.02 -6.40
CA GLY A 25 15.85 -7.37 -6.55
C GLY A 25 14.45 -7.57 -5.97
N HIS A 26 14.13 -8.83 -5.65
CA HIS A 26 12.82 -9.25 -5.13
C HIS A 26 12.81 -9.18 -3.61
N LEU A 27 11.88 -8.41 -3.07
CA LEU A 27 11.77 -8.10 -1.65
C LEU A 27 10.43 -8.57 -1.11
N ALA A 28 10.45 -8.94 0.16
CA ALA A 28 9.26 -9.24 0.95
C ALA A 28 9.20 -8.30 2.15
N ARG A 29 8.00 -7.86 2.51
CA ARG A 29 7.76 -7.12 3.75
C ARG A 29 6.42 -7.53 4.33
N GLU A 30 6.30 -7.52 5.65
CA GLU A 30 4.97 -7.54 6.26
C GLU A 30 4.21 -6.26 5.88
N LYS A 31 2.88 -6.38 5.80
CA LYS A 31 1.94 -5.30 5.55
C LYS A 31 2.07 -4.31 6.70
N GLY A 32 2.90 -3.30 6.49
CA GLY A 32 3.01 -2.16 7.39
C GLY A 32 1.86 -1.17 7.17
N GLY A 33 1.57 -0.39 8.21
CA GLY A 33 0.55 0.65 8.19
C GLY A 33 -0.80 0.19 8.73
N VAL A 34 -1.74 1.13 8.78
CA VAL A 34 -3.09 0.90 9.29
C VAL A 34 -3.90 0.10 8.26
N ASP A 35 -4.76 -0.80 8.72
CA ASP A 35 -5.60 -1.59 7.82
C ASP A 35 -6.51 -0.68 6.95
N GLY A 36 -6.66 -1.04 5.69
CA GLY A 36 -7.45 -0.26 4.72
C GLY A 36 -8.92 -0.15 5.10
N ASN A 37 -9.52 -1.21 5.66
CA ASN A 37 -10.89 -1.16 6.15
C ASN A 37 -11.03 -0.22 7.34
N ARG A 38 -10.00 -0.14 8.18
CA ARG A 38 -9.97 0.82 9.27
C ARG A 38 -9.88 2.25 8.73
N ILE A 39 -9.00 2.54 7.78
CA ILE A 39 -8.94 3.87 7.15
C ILE A 39 -10.28 4.24 6.49
N ALA A 40 -10.98 3.27 5.88
CA ALA A 40 -12.25 3.48 5.21
C ALA A 40 -13.41 3.80 6.18
N ASN A 41 -13.45 3.14 7.34
CA ASN A 41 -14.64 3.14 8.21
C ASN A 41 -14.45 3.80 9.58
N ASP A 42 -13.23 3.80 10.12
CA ASP A 42 -12.96 4.33 11.46
C ASP A 42 -13.12 5.86 11.46
N PRO A 43 -13.87 6.44 12.44
CA PRO A 43 -14.04 7.88 12.59
C PRO A 43 -12.72 8.64 12.73
N ALA A 44 -11.69 8.05 13.33
CA ALA A 44 -10.38 8.67 13.50
C ALA A 44 -9.72 9.06 12.16
N PHE A 45 -10.10 8.41 11.06
CA PHE A 45 -9.57 8.66 9.71
C PHE A 45 -10.50 9.49 8.83
N GLN A 46 -11.57 10.09 9.38
CA GLN A 46 -12.51 10.91 8.60
C GLN A 46 -11.80 12.03 7.81
N ARG A 47 -10.95 12.82 8.48
CA ARG A 47 -10.21 13.92 7.82
C ARG A 47 -9.24 13.41 6.75
N THR A 48 -8.65 12.22 6.93
CA THR A 48 -7.80 11.59 5.91
C THR A 48 -8.59 11.29 4.64
N ARG A 49 -9.83 10.80 4.77
CA ARG A 49 -10.71 10.53 3.62
C ARG A 49 -11.16 11.81 2.93
N GLU A 50 -11.52 12.84 3.71
CA GLU A 50 -11.91 14.15 3.18
C GLU A 50 -10.77 14.76 2.35
N ASN A 51 -9.57 14.85 2.91
CA ASN A 51 -8.38 15.35 2.21
C ASN A 51 -8.09 14.52 0.95
N GLY A 52 -8.18 13.19 1.03
CA GLY A 52 -7.97 12.31 -0.13
C GLY A 52 -8.92 12.61 -1.29
N SER A 53 -10.19 12.92 -0.99
CA SER A 53 -11.19 13.30 -2.00
C SER A 53 -10.90 14.68 -2.62
N GLU A 54 -10.42 15.63 -1.82
CA GLU A 54 -10.05 16.98 -2.26
C GLU A 54 -8.84 16.94 -3.19
N PHE A 55 -7.75 16.27 -2.78
CA PHE A 55 -6.57 16.09 -3.64
C PHE A 55 -6.90 15.36 -4.94
N GLY A 56 -7.79 14.35 -4.87
CA GLY A 56 -8.26 13.63 -6.06
C GLY A 56 -9.02 14.51 -7.06
N ARG A 57 -9.75 15.52 -6.57
CA ARG A 57 -10.42 16.52 -7.42
C ARG A 57 -9.41 17.52 -8.00
N ALA A 58 -8.51 18.06 -7.17
CA ALA A 58 -7.48 19.00 -7.60
C ALA A 58 -6.58 18.41 -8.72
N GLY A 59 -6.16 17.15 -8.58
CA GLY A 59 -5.34 16.48 -9.59
C GLY A 59 -6.05 16.24 -10.94
N LYS A 60 -7.39 16.23 -10.97
CA LYS A 60 -8.16 16.17 -12.22
C LYS A 60 -8.34 17.55 -12.88
N GLY A 61 -8.40 18.61 -12.08
CA GLY A 61 -8.53 19.98 -12.57
C GLY A 61 -7.23 20.60 -13.09
N GLY A 62 -6.07 20.00 -12.79
CA GLY A 62 -4.76 20.43 -13.30
C GLY A 62 -4.34 19.79 -14.64
N LYS A 63 -5.26 19.14 -15.35
CA LYS A 63 -5.03 18.63 -16.71
C LYS A 63 -5.56 19.58 -17.77
#